data_AF-A0A7J7MHZ0-F1
#
_entry.id   AF-A0A7J7MHZ0-F1
#
_cell.length_a   1.000
_cell.length_b   1.000
_cell.length_c   1.000
_cell.angle_alpha   90.00
_cell.angle_beta   90.00
_cell.angle_gamma   90.00
#
_symmetry.space_group_name_H-M   'P 1'
#
loop_
_entity.id
_entity.type
_entity.pdbx_description
1 polymer ?
#
loop_
_entity_poly.entity_id
_entity_poly.type
_entity_poly.pdbx_seq_one_letter_code
_entity_poly.pdbx_strand_id
1 'polypeptide(L)'
;MCNLNHLIYRFRKRYSIIYETNLNVEKQEKQLSVVASAKLSQTAILSEHKKKEREAEKEGKRLYYLKQSKIWEKKLIEKYHKLKAAGKLESFIDKKRKKNASKDHRYVPYRCVDKDE
;
A
#
# COMPACT_ATOMS: atom_id res chain seq x y z
N MET A 1 -39.81 -29.22 -22.31
CA MET A 1 -38.70 -29.02 -23.28
C MET A 1 -37.91 -27.78 -22.86
N CYS A 2 -36.74 -27.94 -22.23
CA CYS A 2 -35.94 -26.78 -21.79
C CYS A 2 -35.39 -26.04 -23.01
N ASN A 3 -35.72 -24.75 -23.12
CA ASN A 3 -35.37 -23.91 -24.26
C ASN A 3 -33.85 -23.69 -24.30
N LEU A 4 -33.19 -24.14 -25.38
CA LEU A 4 -31.73 -24.17 -25.53
C LEU A 4 -31.09 -22.79 -25.33
N ASN A 5 -31.78 -21.72 -25.75
CA ASN A 5 -31.35 -20.33 -25.60
C ASN A 5 -31.19 -19.94 -24.12
N HIS A 6 -32.07 -20.43 -23.25
CA HIS A 6 -31.99 -20.17 -21.80
C HIS A 6 -30.78 -20.86 -21.17
N LEU A 7 -30.45 -22.06 -21.65
CA LEU A 7 -29.31 -22.82 -21.17
C LEU A 7 -27.98 -22.14 -21.56
N ILE A 8 -27.89 -21.66 -22.81
CA ILE A 8 -26.73 -20.92 -23.33
C ILE A 8 -26.53 -19.61 -22.54
N TYR A 9 -27.60 -18.86 -22.30
CA TYR A 9 -27.53 -17.62 -21.52
C TYR A 9 -27.09 -17.88 -20.07
N ARG A 10 -27.65 -18.92 -19.42
CA ARG A 10 -27.24 -19.35 -18.07
C ARG A 10 -25.79 -19.81 -18.02
N PHE A 11 -25.28 -20.43 -19.08
CA PHE A 11 -23.88 -20.82 -19.17
C PHE A 11 -22.99 -19.58 -19.29
N ARG A 12 -23.24 -18.70 -20.27
CA ARG A 12 -22.45 -17.48 -20.47
C ARG A 12 -22.42 -16.59 -19.23
N LYS A 13 -23.56 -16.43 -18.56
CA LYS A 13 -23.65 -15.64 -17.32
C LYS A 13 -22.85 -16.26 -16.17
N ARG A 14 -22.89 -17.59 -16.01
CA ARG A 14 -22.06 -18.31 -15.03
C ARG A 14 -20.57 -18.15 -15.30
N TYR A 15 -20.14 -18.28 -16.56
CA TYR A 15 -18.72 -18.09 -16.92
C TYR A 15 -18.24 -16.65 -16.67
N SER A 16 -19.07 -15.64 -16.96
CA SER A 16 -18.74 -14.23 -16.66
C SER A 16 -18.54 -14.02 -15.15
N ILE A 17 -19.46 -14.55 -14.33
CA ILE A 17 -19.40 -14.43 -12.88
C ILE A 17 -18.13 -15.10 -12.35
N ILE A 18 -17.81 -16.31 -12.81
CA ILE A 18 -16.60 -17.04 -12.40
C ILE A 18 -15.34 -16.24 -12.74
N TYR A 19 -15.29 -15.65 -13.93
CA TYR A 19 -14.16 -14.82 -14.34
C TYR A 19 -13.98 -13.58 -13.46
N GLU A 20 -15.08 -12.86 -13.20
CA GLU A 20 -15.08 -11.68 -12.33
C GLU A 20 -14.67 -12.03 -10.89
N THR A 21 -15.16 -13.14 -10.35
CA THR A 21 -14.79 -13.59 -9.00
C THR A 21 -13.31 -13.95 -8.93
N ASN A 22 -12.78 -14.67 -9.93
CA ASN A 22 -11.37 -15.05 -9.97
C ASN A 22 -10.46 -13.82 -10.06
N LEU A 23 -10.83 -12.85 -10.90
CA LEU A 23 -10.10 -11.59 -11.03
C LEU A 23 -10.07 -10.79 -9.70
N ASN A 24 -11.16 -10.83 -8.93
CA ASN A 24 -11.23 -10.16 -7.65
C ASN A 24 -10.42 -10.86 -6.56
N VAL A 25 -10.43 -12.20 -6.52
CA VAL A 25 -9.58 -13.00 -5.62
C VAL A 25 -8.11 -12.71 -5.89
N GLU A 26 -7.69 -12.71 -7.16
CA GLU A 26 -6.31 -12.40 -7.54
C GLU A 26 -5.88 -10.98 -7.11
N LYS A 27 -6.78 -10.00 -7.25
CA LYS A 27 -6.55 -8.63 -6.75
C LYS A 27 -6.43 -8.57 -5.22
N GLN A 28 -7.19 -9.39 -4.49
CA GLN A 28 -7.13 -9.46 -3.03
C GLN A 28 -5.80 -10.09 -2.58
N GLU A 29 -5.37 -11.19 -3.20
CA GLU A 29 -4.08 -11.84 -2.90
C GLU A 29 -2.89 -10.91 -3.15
N LYS A 30 -2.91 -10.17 -4.27
CA LYS A 30 -1.90 -9.15 -4.58
C LYS A 30 -1.86 -8.04 -3.53
N GLN A 31 -3.00 -7.62 -2.98
CA GLN A 31 -3.04 -6.63 -1.91
C GLN A 31 -2.53 -7.18 -0.58
N LEU A 32 -2.95 -8.39 -0.21
CA LEU A 32 -2.53 -9.07 1.03
C LEU A 32 -1.01 -9.30 1.05
N SER A 33 -0.42 -9.70 -0.07
CA SER A 33 1.04 -9.91 -0.18
C SER A 33 1.84 -8.61 0.03
N VAL A 34 1.38 -7.48 -0.53
CA VAL A 34 2.00 -6.15 -0.32
C VAL A 34 1.90 -5.72 1.14
N VAL A 35 0.74 -5.89 1.76
CA VAL A 35 0.53 -5.55 3.18
C VAL A 35 1.37 -6.45 4.09
N ALA A 36 1.47 -7.74 3.80
CA ALA A 36 2.30 -8.68 4.54
C ALA A 36 3.78 -8.28 4.47
N SER A 37 4.31 -7.98 3.29
CA SER A 37 5.69 -7.49 3.12
C SER A 37 5.95 -6.21 3.93
N ALA A 38 4.99 -5.27 3.96
CA ALA A 38 5.09 -4.05 4.75
C ALA A 38 5.04 -4.31 6.28
N LYS A 39 4.29 -5.31 6.74
CA LYS A 39 4.25 -5.72 8.15
C LYS A 39 5.55 -6.43 8.58
N LEU A 40 6.08 -7.29 7.72
CA LEU A 40 7.34 -8.03 7.97
C LEU A 40 8.53 -7.09 8.19
N SER A 41 8.63 -6.01 7.40
CA SER A 41 9.71 -5.03 7.56
C SER A 41 9.71 -4.37 8.95
N GLN A 42 8.55 -4.14 9.54
CA GLN A 42 8.45 -3.40 10.80
C GLN A 42 8.49 -4.29 12.02
N THR A 43 8.03 -5.55 11.89
CA THR A 43 8.34 -6.58 12.88
C THR A 43 9.85 -6.84 12.94
N ALA A 44 10.54 -6.85 11.80
CA ALA A 44 12.01 -6.99 11.75
C ALA A 44 12.71 -5.84 12.50
N ILE A 45 12.43 -4.58 12.14
CA ILE A 45 12.98 -3.38 12.81
C ILE A 45 12.73 -3.41 14.33
N LEU A 46 11.53 -3.82 14.76
CA LEU A 46 11.18 -3.93 16.18
C LEU A 46 11.97 -5.04 16.89
N SER A 47 12.10 -6.21 16.25
CA SER A 47 12.83 -7.35 16.82
C SER A 47 14.32 -7.06 16.99
N GLU A 48 14.93 -6.40 16.01
CA GLU A 48 16.33 -5.96 16.08
C GLU A 48 16.54 -4.96 17.22
N HIS A 49 15.62 -4.00 17.36
CA HIS A 49 15.67 -3.03 18.45
C HIS A 49 15.57 -3.71 19.81
N LYS A 50 14.60 -4.63 19.99
CA LYS A 50 14.44 -5.39 21.24
C LYS A 50 15.66 -6.24 21.60
N LYS A 51 16.46 -6.67 20.62
CA LYS A 51 17.72 -7.37 20.89
C LYS A 51 18.77 -6.40 21.46
N LYS A 52 18.97 -5.26 20.79
CA LYS A 52 19.92 -4.22 21.23
C LYS A 52 19.63 -3.67 22.61
N GLU A 53 18.35 -3.43 22.91
CA GLU A 53 17.94 -2.93 24.23
C GLU A 53 18.17 -3.96 25.35
N ARG A 54 17.95 -5.25 25.06
CA ARG A 54 18.27 -6.33 26.02
C ARG A 54 19.77 -6.47 26.26
N GLU A 55 20.61 -6.18 25.28
CA GLU A 55 22.07 -6.14 25.45
C GLU A 55 22.48 -4.94 26.29
N ALA A 56 21.93 -3.76 26.01
CA ALA A 56 22.17 -2.54 26.79
C ALA A 56 21.70 -2.67 28.26
N GLU A 57 20.60 -3.37 28.50
CA GLU A 57 20.13 -3.67 29.86
C GLU A 57 21.11 -4.53 30.65
N LYS A 58 21.75 -5.53 30.01
CA LYS A 58 22.80 -6.33 30.66
C LYS A 58 24.00 -5.49 31.06
N GLU A 59 24.26 -4.41 30.34
CA GLU A 59 25.29 -3.41 30.66
C GLU A 59 24.83 -2.41 31.74
N GLY A 60 23.61 -2.55 32.27
CA GLY A 60 23.04 -1.70 33.32
C GLY A 60 22.36 -0.42 32.81
N LYS A 61 22.18 -0.27 31.49
CA LYS A 61 21.42 0.85 30.93
C LYS A 61 19.92 0.61 31.08
N ARG A 62 19.14 1.68 31.14
CA ARG A 62 17.67 1.60 31.22
C ARG A 62 17.08 1.23 29.87
N LEU A 63 16.23 0.19 29.84
CA LEU A 63 15.45 -0.22 28.67
C LEU A 63 14.66 0.94 28.06
N TYR A 64 14.82 1.16 26.74
CA TYR A 64 14.08 2.13 25.97
C TYR A 64 13.27 1.47 24.86
N TYR A 65 11.99 1.84 24.73
CA TYR A 65 11.15 1.37 23.63
C TYR A 65 11.18 2.35 22.46
N LEU A 66 11.38 1.81 21.25
CA LEU A 66 11.36 2.61 20.04
C LEU A 66 9.96 3.21 19.82
N LYS A 67 9.87 4.55 19.84
CA LYS A 67 8.65 5.26 19.48
C LYS A 67 8.23 4.92 18.05
N GLN A 68 6.92 4.90 17.80
CA GLN A 68 6.36 4.60 16.47
C GLN A 68 6.91 5.52 15.38
N SER A 69 7.05 6.82 15.64
CA SER A 69 7.63 7.79 14.70
C SER A 69 9.02 7.37 14.20
N LYS A 70 9.87 6.82 15.07
CA LYS A 70 11.21 6.35 14.72
C LYS A 70 11.20 5.06 13.89
N ILE A 71 10.19 4.22 14.07
CA ILE A 71 9.98 3.05 13.20
C ILE A 71 9.61 3.52 11.78
N TRP A 72 8.74 4.53 11.67
CA TRP A 72 8.37 5.11 10.37
C TRP A 72 9.56 5.73 9.65
N GLU A 73 10.40 6.49 10.36
CA GLU A 73 11.63 7.08 9.83
C GLU A 73 12.57 6.02 9.25
N LYS A 74 12.86 4.95 10.00
CA LYS A 74 13.71 3.84 9.53
C LYS A 74 13.18 3.17 8.26
N LYS A 75 11.87 2.89 8.20
CA LYS A 75 11.24 2.32 6.99
C LYS A 75 11.36 3.24 5.77
N LEU A 76 11.20 4.55 5.97
CA LEU A 76 11.32 5.54 4.90
C LEU A 76 12.74 5.55 4.33
N ILE A 77 13.75 5.50 5.19
CA ILE A 77 15.16 5.39 4.82
C ILE A 77 15.41 4.09 4.04
N GLU A 78 14.99 2.93 4.55
CA GLU A 78 15.14 1.66 3.84
C GLU A 78 14.47 1.66 2.46
N LYS A 79 13.25 2.20 2.38
CA LYS A 79 12.52 2.31 1.12
C LYS A 79 13.26 3.20 0.12
N TYR A 80 13.84 4.30 0.58
CA TYR A 80 14.65 5.18 -0.25
C TYR A 80 15.86 4.43 -0.82
N HIS A 81 16.64 3.73 0.02
CA HIS A 81 17.81 2.98 -0.43
C HIS A 81 17.42 1.88 -1.44
N LYS A 82 16.34 1.14 -1.20
CA LYS A 82 15.83 0.13 -2.13
C LYS A 82 15.45 0.73 -3.49
N LEU A 83 14.77 1.88 -3.51
CA LEU A 83 14.38 2.55 -4.75
C LEU A 83 15.57 3.16 -5.49
N LYS A 84 16.54 3.72 -4.76
CA LYS A 84 17.78 4.26 -5.30
C LYS A 84 18.62 3.16 -5.93
N ALA A 85 18.81 2.04 -5.24
CA ALA A 85 19.53 0.87 -5.76
C ALA A 85 18.84 0.28 -7.01
N ALA A 86 17.50 0.29 -7.05
CA ALA A 86 16.74 -0.17 -8.20
C ALA A 86 16.68 0.84 -9.38
N GLY A 87 17.23 2.05 -9.23
CA GLY A 87 17.17 3.12 -10.25
C GLY A 87 15.76 3.68 -10.50
N LYS A 88 14.77 3.34 -9.66
CA LYS A 88 13.34 3.69 -9.85
C LYS A 88 12.91 4.92 -9.05
N LEU A 89 13.85 5.63 -8.44
CA LEU A 89 13.57 6.74 -7.52
C LEU A 89 12.86 7.90 -8.23
N GLU A 90 13.38 8.37 -9.38
CA GLU A 90 12.80 9.52 -10.08
C GLU A 90 11.38 9.25 -10.55
N SER A 91 11.16 8.10 -11.20
CA SER A 91 9.83 7.66 -11.63
C SER A 91 8.84 7.56 -10.46
N PHE A 92 9.30 7.16 -9.27
CA PHE A 92 8.47 7.11 -8.07
C PHE A 92 8.07 8.51 -7.59
N ILE A 93 9.02 9.46 -7.60
CA ILE A 93 8.77 10.86 -7.22
C ILE A 93 7.81 11.51 -8.22
N ASP A 94 8.00 11.34 -9.52
CA ASP A 94 7.12 11.91 -10.54
C ASP A 94 5.69 11.40 -10.45
N LYS A 95 5.52 10.08 -10.22
CA LYS A 95 4.19 9.51 -9.96
C LYS A 95 3.54 10.12 -8.73
N LYS A 96 4.33 10.42 -7.69
CA LYS A 96 3.83 11.03 -6.45
C LYS A 96 3.46 12.50 -6.67
N ARG A 97 4.28 13.27 -7.41
CA ARG A 97 4.00 14.65 -7.83
C ARG A 97 2.68 14.73 -8.62
N LYS A 98 2.50 13.87 -9.64
CA LYS A 98 1.26 13.80 -10.43
C LYS A 98 0.03 13.52 -9.57
N LYS A 99 0.12 12.53 -8.67
CA LYS A 99 -0.98 12.21 -7.73
C LYS A 99 -1.29 13.35 -6.77
N ASN A 100 -0.26 14.06 -6.31
CA ASN A 100 -0.44 15.21 -5.43
C ASN A 100 -1.10 16.37 -6.19
N ALA A 101 -0.65 16.72 -7.39
CA ALA A 101 -1.30 17.73 -8.22
C ALA A 101 -2.80 17.44 -8.43
N SER A 102 -3.17 16.19 -8.74
CA SER A 102 -4.59 15.80 -8.83
C SER A 102 -5.35 15.88 -7.51
N LYS A 103 -4.69 15.68 -6.37
CA LYS A 103 -5.30 15.88 -5.05
C LYS A 103 -5.44 17.36 -4.72
N ASP A 104 -4.46 18.17 -5.05
CA ASP A 104 -4.48 19.61 -4.81
C ASP A 104 -5.63 20.23 -5.60
N HIS A 105 -5.87 19.77 -6.84
CA HIS A 105 -7.03 20.15 -7.64
C HIS A 105 -8.40 19.85 -6.98
N ARG A 106 -8.48 18.93 -6.01
CA ARG A 106 -9.71 18.70 -5.22
C ARG A 106 -10.05 19.89 -4.32
N TYR A 107 -9.02 20.58 -3.83
CA TYR A 107 -9.12 21.69 -2.89
C TYR A 107 -8.98 23.05 -3.59
N VAL A 108 -8.74 23.07 -4.90
CA VAL A 108 -8.83 24.30 -5.69
C VAL A 108 -10.31 24.66 -5.87
N PRO A 109 -10.76 25.85 -5.42
CA PRO A 109 -12.16 26.25 -5.51
C PRO A 109 -12.55 26.55 -6.97
N TYR A 110 -12.91 25.54 -7.75
CA TYR A 110 -13.55 25.74 -9.06
C TYR A 110 -15.07 25.70 -8.90
N ARG A 111 -15.62 26.76 -8.29
CA ARG A 111 -17.04 27.19 -8.42
C ARG A 111 -17.39 28.48 -7.65
N CYS A 112 -16.44 29.39 -7.41
CA CYS A 112 -16.80 30.80 -7.26
C CYS A 112 -16.80 31.40 -8.67
N VAL A 113 -17.83 31.10 -9.44
CA VAL A 113 -18.28 32.06 -10.45
C VAL A 113 -18.88 33.18 -9.62
N ASP A 114 -18.17 34.29 -9.52
CA ASP A 114 -18.75 35.54 -9.03
C ASP A 114 -19.95 35.82 -9.95
N LYS A 115 -21.16 35.76 -9.40
CA LYS A 115 -22.42 35.97 -10.15
C LYS A 115 -22.75 37.46 -10.23
N ASP A 116 -21.73 38.29 -10.45
CA ASP A 116 -21.85 39.74 -10.41
C ASP A 116 -21.60 40.31 -11.81
N GLU A 117 -22.51 40.03 -12.75
CA GLU A 117 -22.74 40.81 -13.98
C GLU A 117 -24.17 40.58 -14.51
#